data_AF-A0A9E1SGH2-F1
#
_entry.id   AF-A0A9E1SGH2-F1
#
_cell.length_a   1.000
_cell.length_b   1.000
_cell.length_c   1.000
_cell.angle_alpha   90.00
_cell.angle_beta   90.00
_cell.angle_gamma   90.00
#
_symmetry.space_group_name_H-M   'P 1'
#
loop_
_entity.id
_entity.type
_entity.pdbx_description
1 polymer ?
#
loop_
_entity_poly.entity_id
_entity_poly.type
_entity_poly.pdbx_seq_one_letter_code
_entity_poly.pdbx_strand_id
1 'polypeptide(L)'
;MKYLILVLSLSLFSFLRAQGDDCFNATDLGSLPTPNMCNGAPTAGIGDVININGTTIGSTPGNPYVYMIDCGSGTADMSIGSNDVWYSFEATGTVLDLSLLGLMPNTNVGLWTGNCLNLSGIGCVIGDAAGNVPNTLFEALAPGQTYFIQISGNNSTANGTFTLNLNNNVDCNDCYQGGSLVANPPPINGVYSAGQTVEFCFTLTDYNQVSANWLHGLQVEWSSGWATTTANVVTNPPVSGSGAGVWTWFPNGVGTINGVTWPSGFYYDHFSIPGWGESNAQAYDLEFCWSLTTLDEISCSSSEPLSVSVNTSADGESGSWTSPACGNDPEITFEGVLSCCAMPPDIYSTDLTCAGASDGSATAVAQGTVSPWSFQWYDGSGNLIATIPNSPINTNVLPNLAPGTYTVVVTDFAGCASGNSVTVNDYAPTPPNMSSTDVSCGGGSSNGTATAVAQGTNGPWTFVWYDQTNAVISTTPMSPANTNTISNLPVGDYTVVI
;
A
#
# COMPACT_ATOMS: atom_id res chain seq x y z
N MET A 1 30.27 44.23 31.61
CA MET A 1 28.94 43.69 31.26
C MET A 1 28.97 42.20 31.50
N LYS A 2 28.01 41.64 32.25
CA LYS A 2 27.90 40.19 32.47
C LYS A 2 27.27 39.56 31.23
N TYR A 3 27.95 38.62 30.59
CA TYR A 3 27.39 37.87 29.46
C TYR A 3 26.51 36.73 29.99
N LEU A 4 25.26 36.70 29.55
CA LEU A 4 24.33 35.60 29.73
C LEU A 4 24.63 34.59 28.61
N ILE A 5 25.24 33.46 28.95
CA ILE A 5 25.45 32.36 28.00
C ILE A 5 24.18 31.51 28.02
N LEU A 6 23.38 31.61 26.96
CA LEU A 6 22.24 30.74 26.72
C LEU A 6 22.78 29.46 26.05
N VAL A 7 22.94 28.39 26.82
CA VAL A 7 23.26 27.06 26.28
C VAL A 7 21.94 26.47 25.76
N LEU A 8 21.73 26.52 24.45
CA LEU A 8 20.63 25.82 23.81
C LEU A 8 21.01 24.33 23.71
N SER A 9 20.52 23.51 24.65
CA SER A 9 20.65 22.06 24.56
C SER A 9 19.73 21.55 23.45
N LEU A 10 20.29 21.28 22.28
CA LEU A 10 19.58 20.57 21.21
C LEU A 10 19.49 19.09 21.62
N SER A 11 18.42 18.74 22.34
CA SER A 11 18.04 17.34 22.55
C SER A 11 17.57 16.79 21.21
N LEU A 12 18.44 16.06 20.50
CA LEU A 12 17.99 15.14 19.46
C LEU A 12 17.13 14.07 20.15
N PHE A 13 15.82 14.27 20.16
CA PHE A 13 14.89 13.18 20.34
C PHE A 13 14.94 12.36 19.05
N SER A 14 15.72 11.27 19.07
CA SER A 14 15.42 10.16 18.18
C SER A 14 14.03 9.66 18.57
N PHE A 15 13.00 10.06 17.83
CA PHE A 15 11.72 9.38 17.90
C PHE A 15 11.98 7.95 17.45
N LEU A 16 12.07 7.02 18.40
CA LEU A 16 12.00 5.61 18.07
C LEU A 16 10.61 5.41 17.45
N ARG A 17 10.55 5.18 16.13
CA ARG A 17 9.33 4.72 15.47
C ARG A 17 8.91 3.41 16.12
N ALA A 18 7.61 3.17 16.24
CA ALA A 18 7.10 1.90 16.73
C ALA A 18 7.69 0.74 15.90
N GLN A 19 7.98 -0.38 16.53
CA GLN A 19 8.40 -1.58 15.79
C GLN A 19 7.20 -2.04 14.93
N GLY A 20 7.44 -2.32 13.63
CA GLY A 20 6.35 -2.66 12.71
C GLY A 20 5.51 -1.47 12.25
N ASP A 21 5.99 -0.23 12.32
CA ASP A 21 5.23 0.99 11.94
C ASP A 21 4.73 1.00 10.48
N ASP A 22 5.25 0.13 9.63
CA ASP A 22 4.77 -0.10 8.26
C ASP A 22 5.04 -1.55 7.85
N CYS A 23 4.45 -1.97 6.73
CA CYS A 23 4.67 -3.32 6.17
C CYS A 23 6.16 -3.61 5.93
N PHE A 24 6.95 -2.63 5.46
CA PHE A 24 8.37 -2.83 5.13
C PHE A 24 9.22 -3.19 6.35
N ASN A 25 8.81 -2.73 7.53
CA ASN A 25 9.46 -3.00 8.81
C ASN A 25 8.62 -3.91 9.70
N ALA A 26 7.71 -4.69 9.12
CA ALA A 26 6.85 -5.63 9.84
C ALA A 26 7.69 -6.54 10.76
N THR A 27 7.19 -6.78 11.97
CA THR A 27 7.86 -7.66 12.92
C THR A 27 7.75 -9.10 12.43
N ASP A 28 8.87 -9.69 12.02
CA ASP A 28 8.95 -11.08 11.58
C ASP A 28 8.83 -12.04 12.78
N LEU A 29 7.79 -12.87 12.73
CA LEU A 29 7.50 -13.91 13.71
C LEU A 29 8.11 -15.26 13.33
N GLY A 30 8.69 -15.38 12.14
CA GLY A 30 9.12 -16.63 11.54
C GLY A 30 7.95 -17.53 11.15
N SER A 31 8.23 -18.83 11.01
CA SER A 31 7.20 -19.83 10.78
C SER A 31 6.43 -20.09 12.07
N LEU A 32 5.09 -20.00 12.01
CA LEU A 32 4.24 -20.34 13.15
C LEU A 32 4.37 -21.84 13.48
N PRO A 33 4.12 -22.25 14.74
CA PRO A 33 4.26 -23.65 15.14
C PRO A 33 3.51 -24.61 14.21
N THR A 34 4.20 -25.64 13.74
CA THR A 34 3.61 -26.60 12.81
C THR A 34 2.47 -27.36 13.50
N PRO A 35 1.26 -27.34 12.93
CA PRO A 35 0.13 -28.09 13.46
C PRO A 35 0.38 -29.61 13.46
N ASN A 36 -0.27 -30.32 14.38
CA ASN A 36 -0.23 -31.77 14.37
C ASN A 36 -0.92 -32.32 13.10
N MET A 37 -0.30 -33.28 12.43
CA MET A 37 -0.90 -33.94 11.27
C MET A 37 -2.24 -34.61 11.61
N CYS A 38 -3.15 -34.63 10.64
CA CYS A 38 -4.41 -35.37 10.68
C CYS A 38 -4.14 -36.88 10.75
N ASN A 39 -3.86 -37.42 11.94
CA ASN A 39 -3.58 -38.85 12.17
C ASN A 39 -4.86 -39.73 12.06
N GLY A 40 -5.67 -39.52 11.02
CA GLY A 40 -6.96 -40.20 10.81
C GLY A 40 -8.07 -39.79 11.78
N ALA A 41 -7.93 -38.67 12.48
CA ALA A 41 -8.93 -38.13 13.40
C ALA A 41 -9.68 -36.94 12.75
N PRO A 42 -11.01 -36.81 12.94
CA PRO A 42 -11.85 -35.76 12.33
C PRO A 42 -11.74 -34.39 13.05
N THR A 43 -10.72 -34.22 13.89
CA THR A 43 -10.46 -32.94 14.57
C THR A 43 -9.30 -32.25 13.89
N ALA A 44 -9.45 -30.95 13.68
CA ALA A 44 -8.41 -30.12 13.11
C ALA A 44 -7.07 -30.32 13.85
N GLY A 45 -5.98 -30.32 13.09
CA GLY A 45 -4.62 -30.40 13.61
C GLY A 45 -4.25 -29.13 14.35
N ILE A 46 -4.62 -28.99 15.62
CA ILE A 46 -4.36 -27.75 16.37
C ILE A 46 -2.85 -27.59 16.63
N GLY A 47 -2.27 -26.48 16.19
CA GLY A 47 -0.91 -26.07 16.52
C GLY A 47 -0.80 -25.43 17.90
N ASP A 48 0.45 -25.19 18.32
CA ASP A 48 0.73 -24.46 19.56
C ASP A 48 0.45 -22.97 19.38
N VAL A 49 -0.14 -22.35 20.41
CA VAL A 49 -0.42 -20.90 20.42
C VAL A 49 0.85 -20.12 20.74
N ILE A 50 1.17 -19.12 19.92
CA ILE A 50 2.16 -18.09 20.27
C ILE A 50 1.48 -16.85 20.83
N ASN A 51 2.11 -16.21 21.81
CA ASN A 51 1.59 -15.01 22.46
C ASN A 51 2.58 -13.86 22.23
N ILE A 52 2.10 -12.76 21.66
CA ILE A 52 2.90 -11.59 21.31
C ILE A 52 2.32 -10.37 22.02
N ASN A 53 3.14 -9.65 22.77
CA ASN A 53 2.75 -8.36 23.34
C ASN A 53 3.20 -7.24 22.40
N GLY A 54 2.25 -6.40 21.98
CA GLY A 54 2.47 -5.34 21.01
C GLY A 54 1.86 -4.00 21.43
N THR A 55 2.17 -2.95 20.68
CA THR A 55 1.58 -1.62 20.87
C THR A 55 1.60 -0.81 19.58
N THR A 56 0.53 -0.04 19.35
CA THR A 56 0.45 1.01 18.32
C THR A 56 0.81 2.40 18.86
N ILE A 57 1.20 2.51 20.14
CA ILE A 57 1.56 3.80 20.73
C ILE A 57 2.87 4.29 20.09
N GLY A 58 2.80 5.45 19.44
CA GLY A 58 3.93 6.04 18.73
C GLY A 58 4.11 5.50 17.31
N SER A 59 3.17 4.69 16.81
CA SER A 59 3.09 4.42 15.38
C SER A 59 2.44 5.58 14.63
N THR A 60 2.65 5.63 13.32
CA THR A 60 2.13 6.64 12.39
C THR A 60 1.37 5.95 11.27
N PRO A 61 0.30 6.55 10.73
CA PRO A 61 -0.39 5.94 9.61
C PRO A 61 0.53 5.81 8.40
N GLY A 62 0.54 4.63 7.78
CA GLY A 62 1.25 4.40 6.52
C GLY A 62 0.89 5.41 5.43
N ASN A 63 1.84 5.69 4.52
CA ASN A 63 1.63 6.54 3.35
C ASN A 63 2.06 5.83 2.06
N PRO A 64 1.13 5.49 1.14
CA PRO A 64 -0.32 5.59 1.29
C PRO A 64 -0.84 4.63 2.38
N TYR A 65 -1.97 4.98 3.01
CA TYR A 65 -2.57 4.12 4.02
C TYR A 65 -3.26 2.93 3.35
N VAL A 66 -2.99 1.73 3.84
CA VAL A 66 -3.56 0.49 3.31
C VAL A 66 -4.70 0.04 4.21
N TYR A 67 -5.85 -0.30 3.64
CA TYR A 67 -7.05 -0.70 4.36
C TYR A 67 -7.90 -1.65 3.52
N MET A 68 -8.69 -2.48 4.18
CA MET A 68 -9.73 -3.29 3.54
C MET A 68 -11.11 -2.71 3.87
N ILE A 69 -12.02 -2.88 2.93
CA ILE A 69 -13.44 -2.61 3.12
C ILE A 69 -14.17 -3.94 3.24
N ASP A 70 -15.38 -3.88 3.78
CA ASP A 70 -16.24 -5.05 3.95
C ASP A 70 -15.71 -6.16 4.90
N CYS A 71 -15.18 -5.76 6.06
CA CYS A 71 -14.70 -6.68 7.07
C CYS A 71 -15.84 -7.48 7.74
N GLY A 72 -15.83 -8.80 7.55
CA GLY A 72 -16.79 -9.72 8.13
C GLY A 72 -18.02 -9.94 7.24
N SER A 73 -19.21 -10.06 7.81
CA SER A 73 -20.44 -10.38 7.08
C SER A 73 -21.10 -9.18 6.38
N GLY A 74 -20.34 -8.32 5.68
CA GLY A 74 -20.97 -7.39 4.74
C GLY A 74 -21.25 -5.94 5.19
N THR A 75 -20.70 -5.41 6.31
CA THR A 75 -21.20 -4.13 6.87
C THR A 75 -20.22 -3.13 7.50
N ALA A 76 -18.93 -3.43 7.65
CA ALA A 76 -18.01 -2.52 8.33
C ALA A 76 -16.61 -2.49 7.68
N ASP A 77 -16.12 -1.29 7.39
CA ASP A 77 -14.81 -1.08 6.77
C ASP A 77 -13.71 -0.86 7.80
N MET A 78 -12.46 -1.23 7.47
CA MET A 78 -11.32 -0.75 8.23
C MET A 78 -11.24 0.77 8.13
N SER A 79 -10.83 1.40 9.23
CA SER A 79 -10.72 2.86 9.29
C SER A 79 -9.50 3.39 8.52
N ILE A 80 -9.71 4.42 7.70
CA ILE A 80 -8.69 5.08 6.90
C ILE A 80 -7.77 5.95 7.78
N GLY A 81 -6.46 5.86 7.57
CA GLY A 81 -5.45 6.72 8.18
C GLY A 81 -5.28 6.47 9.68
N SER A 82 -5.50 5.23 10.13
CA SER A 82 -5.31 4.84 11.52
C SER A 82 -3.85 4.54 11.84
N ASN A 83 -3.45 4.67 13.10
CA ASN A 83 -2.14 4.22 13.53
C ASN A 83 -2.12 2.70 13.51
N ASP A 84 -1.18 2.12 12.77
CA ASP A 84 -1.08 0.68 12.58
C ASP A 84 0.29 0.13 12.99
N VAL A 85 0.33 -1.18 13.21
CA VAL A 85 1.56 -1.96 13.29
C VAL A 85 1.40 -3.25 12.53
N TRP A 86 2.52 -3.74 12.00
CA TRP A 86 2.59 -4.86 11.08
C TRP A 86 3.43 -6.00 11.64
N TYR A 87 2.95 -7.21 11.43
CA TYR A 87 3.65 -8.46 11.70
C TYR A 87 3.71 -9.28 10.41
N SER A 88 4.74 -10.10 10.26
CA SER A 88 4.82 -11.09 9.19
C SER A 88 5.05 -12.48 9.78
N PHE A 89 4.53 -13.50 9.12
CA PHE A 89 4.72 -14.88 9.52
C PHE A 89 4.67 -15.80 8.30
N GLU A 90 5.33 -16.95 8.38
CA GLU A 90 5.18 -18.03 7.40
C GLU A 90 4.13 -19.02 7.89
N ALA A 91 3.12 -19.28 7.06
CA ALA A 91 2.07 -20.24 7.36
C ALA A 91 2.62 -21.67 7.33
N THR A 92 2.16 -22.50 8.25
CA THR A 92 2.54 -23.92 8.41
C THR A 92 1.33 -24.83 8.44
N GLY A 93 0.14 -24.26 8.43
CA GLY A 93 -1.16 -24.92 8.28
C GLY A 93 -2.05 -24.11 7.33
N THR A 94 -3.24 -24.62 7.07
CA THR A 94 -4.23 -24.03 6.15
C THR A 94 -5.18 -23.04 6.82
N VAL A 95 -5.16 -22.97 8.15
CA VAL A 95 -6.02 -22.08 8.94
C VAL A 95 -5.19 -21.29 9.94
N LEU A 96 -5.38 -19.98 9.99
CA LEU A 96 -4.90 -19.11 11.05
C LEU A 96 -6.05 -18.81 12.02
N ASP A 97 -5.88 -19.18 13.29
CA ASP A 97 -6.73 -18.72 14.40
C ASP A 97 -6.03 -17.55 15.10
N LEU A 98 -6.70 -16.39 15.02
CA LEU A 98 -6.23 -15.13 15.56
C LEU A 98 -7.17 -14.66 16.67
N SER A 99 -6.58 -14.34 17.83
CA SER A 99 -7.28 -13.53 18.84
C SER A 99 -6.43 -12.37 19.31
N LEU A 100 -7.10 -11.26 19.61
CA LEU A 100 -6.47 -10.05 20.11
C LEU A 100 -7.21 -9.59 21.37
N LEU A 101 -6.44 -9.31 22.42
CA LEU A 101 -6.91 -8.65 23.63
C LEU A 101 -6.23 -7.28 23.70
N GLY A 102 -6.98 -6.22 23.42
CA GLY A 102 -6.44 -4.87 23.28
C GLY A 102 -7.09 -3.88 24.22
N LEU A 103 -6.45 -2.72 24.37
CA LEU A 103 -7.04 -1.52 24.98
C LEU A 103 -7.29 -0.42 23.91
N MET A 104 -7.67 -0.84 22.70
CA MET A 104 -7.89 0.02 21.54
C MET A 104 -9.32 -0.13 21.03
N PRO A 105 -10.20 0.88 21.14
CA PRO A 105 -11.60 0.74 20.78
C PRO A 105 -11.76 0.38 19.30
N ASN A 106 -12.56 -0.64 19.01
CA ASN A 106 -12.85 -1.14 17.66
C ASN A 106 -11.57 -1.40 16.85
N THR A 107 -10.64 -2.14 17.42
CA THR A 107 -9.38 -2.50 16.74
C THR A 107 -9.68 -3.17 15.40
N ASN A 108 -9.04 -2.71 14.33
CA ASN A 108 -9.13 -3.37 13.03
C ASN A 108 -7.96 -4.33 12.89
N VAL A 109 -8.22 -5.54 12.38
CA VAL A 109 -7.19 -6.50 12.02
C VAL A 109 -7.39 -6.87 10.56
N GLY A 110 -6.32 -6.75 9.77
CA GLY A 110 -6.30 -7.16 8.37
C GLY A 110 -5.23 -8.22 8.12
N LEU A 111 -5.58 -9.25 7.36
CA LEU A 111 -4.65 -10.27 6.86
C LEU A 111 -4.36 -10.01 5.38
N TRP A 112 -3.08 -10.03 5.03
CA TRP A 112 -2.59 -9.69 3.69
C TRP A 112 -1.59 -10.72 3.17
N THR A 113 -1.47 -10.81 1.86
CA THR A 113 -0.42 -11.57 1.16
C THR A 113 0.29 -10.73 0.11
N GLY A 114 1.34 -11.28 -0.50
CA GLY A 114 2.14 -10.61 -1.52
C GLY A 114 3.37 -9.94 -0.94
N ASN A 115 3.59 -8.67 -1.28
CA ASN A 115 4.69 -7.86 -0.74
C ASN A 115 4.24 -6.43 -0.49
N CYS A 116 5.01 -5.65 0.28
CA CYS A 116 4.61 -4.30 0.71
C CYS A 116 4.40 -3.27 -0.40
N LEU A 117 4.72 -3.57 -1.67
CA LEU A 117 4.35 -2.73 -2.81
C LEU A 117 3.05 -3.21 -3.47
N ASN A 118 2.77 -4.51 -3.38
CA ASN A 118 1.68 -5.22 -4.05
C ASN A 118 0.94 -6.11 -3.05
N LEU A 119 0.34 -5.49 -2.01
CA LEU A 119 -0.43 -6.20 -1.00
C LEU A 119 -1.82 -6.55 -1.53
N SER A 120 -2.17 -7.83 -1.44
CA SER A 120 -3.53 -8.33 -1.67
C SER A 120 -4.17 -8.65 -0.33
N GLY A 121 -5.39 -8.17 -0.09
CA GLY A 121 -6.12 -8.52 1.12
C GLY A 121 -6.61 -9.96 1.05
N ILE A 122 -6.52 -10.68 2.16
CA ILE A 122 -7.14 -12.00 2.35
C ILE A 122 -8.47 -11.84 3.10
N GLY A 123 -8.50 -10.96 4.09
CA GLY A 123 -9.70 -10.64 4.84
C GLY A 123 -9.41 -9.79 6.05
N CYS A 124 -10.45 -9.23 6.66
CA CYS A 124 -10.32 -8.37 7.83
C CYS A 124 -11.45 -8.57 8.85
N VAL A 125 -11.19 -8.13 10.08
CA VAL A 125 -12.13 -8.18 11.20
C VAL A 125 -12.07 -6.90 12.03
N ILE A 126 -13.23 -6.46 12.52
CA ILE A 126 -13.37 -5.31 13.40
C ILE A 126 -13.68 -5.80 14.82
N GLY A 127 -12.85 -5.42 15.77
CA GLY A 127 -12.98 -5.75 17.18
C GLY A 127 -14.12 -5.01 17.88
N ASP A 128 -14.40 -5.46 19.10
CA ASP A 128 -15.41 -4.83 19.94
C ASP A 128 -14.97 -3.43 20.46
N ALA A 129 -15.87 -2.74 21.16
CA ALA A 129 -15.60 -1.42 21.73
C ALA A 129 -14.48 -1.41 22.79
N ALA A 130 -14.14 -2.57 23.37
CA ALA A 130 -13.03 -2.71 24.30
C ALA A 130 -11.70 -3.00 23.58
N GLY A 131 -11.73 -3.35 22.30
CA GLY A 131 -10.55 -3.70 21.51
C GLY A 131 -10.23 -5.17 21.48
N ASN A 132 -11.20 -6.03 21.77
CA ASN A 132 -11.03 -7.47 21.65
C ASN A 132 -11.46 -7.95 20.28
N VAL A 133 -10.66 -8.85 19.70
CA VAL A 133 -10.98 -9.65 18.53
C VAL A 133 -10.96 -11.11 18.99
N PRO A 134 -12.11 -11.71 19.32
CA PRO A 134 -12.14 -13.10 19.77
C PRO A 134 -12.10 -14.07 18.57
N ASN A 135 -11.16 -15.01 18.60
CA ASN A 135 -11.10 -16.25 17.80
C ASN A 135 -11.60 -16.11 16.35
N THR A 136 -10.91 -15.27 15.57
CA THR A 136 -11.16 -15.09 14.14
C THR A 136 -10.37 -16.12 13.36
N LEU A 137 -11.04 -16.85 12.47
CA LEU A 137 -10.42 -17.81 11.57
C LEU A 137 -10.21 -17.18 10.20
N PHE A 138 -8.98 -17.29 9.70
CA PHE A 138 -8.68 -17.07 8.28
C PHE A 138 -8.27 -18.43 7.70
N GLU A 139 -9.06 -18.92 6.76
CA GLU A 139 -8.88 -20.25 6.17
C GLU A 139 -8.26 -20.16 4.78
N ALA A 140 -8.00 -21.32 4.18
CA ALA A 140 -7.35 -21.47 2.87
C ALA A 140 -5.97 -20.81 2.73
N LEU A 141 -5.19 -20.76 3.81
CA LEU A 141 -3.78 -20.36 3.76
C LEU A 141 -2.93 -21.45 3.09
N ALA A 142 -1.87 -21.04 2.40
CA ALA A 142 -0.91 -21.94 1.78
C ALA A 142 0.30 -22.15 2.70
N PRO A 143 0.58 -23.38 3.18
CA PRO A 143 1.79 -23.67 3.93
C PRO A 143 3.06 -23.29 3.16
N GLY A 144 4.02 -22.64 3.83
CA GLY A 144 5.24 -22.10 3.24
C GLY A 144 5.10 -20.69 2.64
N GLN A 145 3.88 -20.13 2.58
CA GLN A 145 3.66 -18.76 2.14
C GLN A 145 3.78 -17.77 3.30
N THR A 146 4.35 -16.60 3.02
CA THR A 146 4.41 -15.48 3.96
C THR A 146 3.14 -14.63 3.89
N TYR A 147 2.60 -14.31 5.06
CA TYR A 147 1.46 -13.42 5.23
C TYR A 147 1.81 -12.27 6.16
N PHE A 148 1.03 -11.18 6.08
CA PHE A 148 1.18 -9.99 6.91
C PHE A 148 -0.10 -9.72 7.69
N ILE A 149 0.05 -9.40 8.98
CA ILE A 149 -1.05 -9.00 9.85
C ILE A 149 -0.88 -7.50 10.13
N GLN A 150 -1.88 -6.72 9.74
CA GLN A 150 -2.02 -5.31 10.09
C GLN A 150 -2.95 -5.19 11.30
N ILE A 151 -2.51 -4.48 12.34
CA ILE A 151 -3.32 -4.17 13.53
C ILE A 151 -3.41 -2.66 13.64
N SER A 152 -4.61 -2.10 13.57
CA SER A 152 -4.84 -0.65 13.63
C SER A 152 -5.94 -0.26 14.59
N GLY A 153 -5.92 1.01 15.02
CA GLY A 153 -7.09 1.63 15.67
C GLY A 153 -8.25 1.88 14.69
N ASN A 154 -9.37 2.37 15.21
CA ASN A 154 -10.55 2.76 14.42
C ASN A 154 -10.52 4.22 13.93
N ASN A 155 -9.44 4.96 14.18
CA ASN A 155 -9.20 6.31 13.65
C ASN A 155 -7.72 6.70 13.85
N SER A 156 -7.32 7.85 13.32
CA SER A 156 -5.95 8.38 13.36
C SER A 156 -5.38 8.67 14.76
N THR A 157 -6.21 8.65 15.81
CA THR A 157 -5.78 8.88 17.20
C THR A 157 -5.94 7.66 18.10
N ALA A 158 -6.67 6.65 17.66
CA ALA A 158 -6.87 5.42 18.43
C ALA A 158 -5.58 4.60 18.40
N ASN A 159 -4.92 4.48 19.55
CA ASN A 159 -3.75 3.64 19.76
C ASN A 159 -3.77 3.03 21.17
N GLY A 160 -2.91 2.04 21.40
CA GLY A 160 -2.89 1.33 22.67
C GLY A 160 -1.96 0.12 22.66
N THR A 161 -2.02 -0.66 23.73
CA THR A 161 -1.31 -1.93 23.89
C THR A 161 -2.26 -3.09 23.63
N PHE A 162 -1.71 -4.22 23.18
CA PHE A 162 -2.47 -5.44 22.96
C PHE A 162 -1.62 -6.70 23.18
N THR A 163 -2.31 -7.81 23.40
CA THR A 163 -1.76 -9.16 23.32
C THR A 163 -2.40 -9.85 22.12
N LEU A 164 -1.56 -10.26 21.16
CA LEU A 164 -1.93 -11.02 19.98
C LEU A 164 -1.62 -12.49 20.22
N ASN A 165 -2.62 -13.36 20.06
CA ASN A 165 -2.45 -14.80 20.10
C ASN A 165 -2.68 -15.35 18.70
N LEU A 166 -1.72 -16.12 18.20
CA LEU A 166 -1.79 -16.76 16.89
C LEU A 166 -1.62 -18.25 17.04
N ASN A 167 -2.41 -18.99 16.28
CA ASN A 167 -2.29 -20.43 16.14
C ASN A 167 -2.49 -20.83 14.67
N ASN A 168 -1.67 -21.75 14.17
CA ASN A 168 -1.90 -22.39 12.88
C ASN A 168 -2.55 -23.75 13.07
N ASN A 169 -3.49 -24.06 12.20
CA ASN A 169 -4.25 -25.29 12.22
C ASN A 169 -4.35 -25.87 10.80
N VAL A 170 -4.66 -27.15 10.71
CA VAL A 170 -5.04 -27.82 9.46
C VAL A 170 -6.46 -28.35 9.66
N ASP A 171 -7.39 -27.94 8.80
CA ASP A 171 -8.71 -28.59 8.79
C ASP A 171 -8.60 -29.96 8.09
N CYS A 172 -8.84 -31.00 8.87
CA CYS A 172 -8.75 -32.39 8.46
C CYS A 172 -10.04 -32.91 7.82
N ASN A 173 -11.11 -32.12 7.83
CA ASN A 173 -12.39 -32.47 7.24
C ASN A 173 -12.52 -31.96 5.80
N ASP A 174 -11.68 -31.03 5.36
CA ASP A 174 -11.77 -30.41 4.05
C ASP A 174 -11.28 -31.35 2.94
N CYS A 175 -11.93 -31.30 1.79
CA CYS A 175 -11.41 -31.97 0.59
C CYS A 175 -10.33 -31.09 -0.06
N TYR A 176 -10.50 -29.78 -0.04
CA TYR A 176 -9.43 -28.85 -0.34
C TYR A 176 -8.33 -28.92 0.73
N GLN A 177 -7.10 -29.24 0.33
CA GLN A 177 -5.95 -29.31 1.25
C GLN A 177 -4.87 -28.27 0.92
N GLY A 178 -4.95 -27.64 -0.26
CA GLY A 178 -4.05 -26.55 -0.62
C GLY A 178 -4.27 -26.03 -2.02
N GLY A 179 -3.99 -24.74 -2.18
CA GLY A 179 -4.09 -24.00 -3.42
C GLY A 179 -3.77 -22.53 -3.23
N SER A 180 -3.88 -21.76 -4.30
CA SER A 180 -3.60 -20.33 -4.28
C SER A 180 -4.41 -19.58 -5.32
N LEU A 181 -4.94 -18.42 -4.94
CA LEU A 181 -5.56 -17.46 -5.86
C LEU A 181 -4.59 -16.29 -6.12
N VAL A 182 -4.23 -16.08 -7.38
CA VAL A 182 -3.30 -15.02 -7.79
C VAL A 182 -4.00 -14.05 -8.73
N ALA A 183 -3.81 -12.75 -8.50
CA ALA A 183 -4.30 -11.68 -9.36
C ALA A 183 -3.14 -11.06 -10.19
N ASN A 184 -3.38 -10.79 -11.47
CA ASN A 184 -2.42 -10.27 -12.42
C ASN A 184 -3.03 -9.16 -13.31
N PRO A 185 -2.48 -7.92 -13.32
CA PRO A 185 -1.42 -7.45 -12.44
C PRO A 185 -1.88 -7.49 -10.97
N PRO A 186 -0.97 -7.64 -9.99
CA PRO A 186 -1.36 -7.57 -8.59
C PRO A 186 -1.83 -6.14 -8.23
N PRO A 187 -2.65 -5.98 -7.18
CA PRO A 187 -3.12 -4.67 -6.76
C PRO A 187 -1.96 -3.85 -6.19
N ILE A 188 -1.97 -2.53 -6.41
CA ILE A 188 -1.00 -1.63 -5.79
C ILE A 188 -1.61 -1.16 -4.48
N ASN A 189 -1.02 -1.56 -3.35
CA ASN A 189 -1.55 -1.26 -2.01
C ASN A 189 -3.04 -1.62 -1.83
N GLY A 190 -3.47 -2.77 -2.37
CA GLY A 190 -4.87 -3.23 -2.30
C GLY A 190 -5.85 -2.51 -3.24
N VAL A 191 -5.37 -1.64 -4.14
CA VAL A 191 -6.23 -0.81 -5.00
C VAL A 191 -6.06 -1.15 -6.48
N TYR A 192 -7.18 -1.18 -7.21
CA TYR A 192 -7.22 -1.16 -8.67
C TYR A 192 -7.90 0.11 -9.18
N SER A 193 -7.51 0.56 -10.37
CA SER A 193 -8.15 1.70 -11.04
C SER A 193 -9.42 1.28 -11.77
N ALA A 194 -10.32 2.23 -12.01
CA ALA A 194 -11.49 2.03 -12.86
C ALA A 194 -11.13 1.59 -14.29
N GLY A 195 -11.95 0.70 -14.86
CA GLY A 195 -11.75 0.12 -16.20
C GLY A 195 -10.53 -0.80 -16.35
N GLN A 196 -9.89 -1.21 -15.25
CA GLN A 196 -8.73 -2.10 -15.26
C GLN A 196 -9.16 -3.56 -15.40
N THR A 197 -8.54 -4.29 -16.33
CA THR A 197 -8.69 -5.75 -16.44
C THR A 197 -7.67 -6.45 -15.57
N VAL A 198 -8.14 -7.41 -14.78
CA VAL A 198 -7.34 -8.24 -13.87
C VAL A 198 -7.63 -9.70 -14.18
N GLU A 199 -6.58 -10.47 -14.42
CA GLU A 199 -6.63 -11.92 -14.55
C GLU A 199 -6.45 -12.56 -13.17
N PHE A 200 -7.39 -13.41 -12.79
CA PHE A 200 -7.33 -14.26 -11.62
C PHE A 200 -7.01 -15.68 -12.07
N CYS A 201 -6.03 -16.30 -11.44
CA CYS A 201 -5.71 -17.71 -11.62
C CYS A 201 -5.75 -18.41 -10.26
N PHE A 202 -6.67 -19.36 -10.11
CA PHE A 202 -6.71 -20.26 -8.98
C PHE A 202 -6.01 -21.57 -9.34
N THR A 203 -5.00 -21.95 -8.56
CA THR A 203 -4.33 -23.24 -8.67
C THR A 203 -4.73 -24.12 -7.49
N LEU A 204 -5.34 -25.27 -7.77
CA LEU A 204 -5.58 -26.34 -6.81
C LEU A 204 -4.37 -27.27 -6.81
N THR A 205 -3.62 -27.31 -5.71
CA THR A 205 -2.38 -28.08 -5.58
C THR A 205 -2.53 -29.35 -4.74
N ASP A 206 -3.51 -29.38 -3.84
CA ASP A 206 -3.80 -30.58 -3.06
C ASP A 206 -5.30 -30.72 -2.79
N TYR A 207 -5.80 -31.92 -3.03
CA TYR A 207 -7.21 -32.26 -2.89
C TYR A 207 -7.36 -33.69 -2.39
N ASN A 208 -7.96 -33.88 -1.22
CA ASN A 208 -8.14 -35.17 -0.59
C ASN A 208 -9.50 -35.80 -0.94
N GLN A 209 -9.53 -36.67 -1.94
CA GLN A 209 -10.71 -37.47 -2.27
C GLN A 209 -10.95 -38.56 -1.22
N VAL A 210 -11.96 -38.37 -0.38
CA VAL A 210 -12.38 -39.35 0.63
C VAL A 210 -13.70 -39.99 0.24
N SER A 211 -13.79 -41.32 0.32
CA SER A 211 -15.03 -42.08 0.06
C SER A 211 -15.63 -41.88 -1.34
N ALA A 212 -14.76 -41.72 -2.35
CA ALA A 212 -15.16 -41.37 -3.71
C ALA A 212 -15.91 -40.03 -3.76
N ASN A 213 -15.44 -39.03 -2.99
CA ASN A 213 -15.86 -37.63 -3.09
C ASN A 213 -14.98 -36.89 -4.11
N TRP A 214 -15.45 -36.73 -5.35
CA TRP A 214 -14.66 -36.17 -6.47
C TRP A 214 -14.91 -34.68 -6.67
N LEU A 215 -13.90 -33.97 -7.16
CA LEU A 215 -14.05 -32.56 -7.54
C LEU A 215 -14.98 -32.45 -8.75
N HIS A 216 -16.11 -31.77 -8.54
CA HIS A 216 -17.14 -31.49 -9.54
C HIS A 216 -17.01 -30.08 -10.14
N GLY A 217 -16.62 -29.10 -9.33
CA GLY A 217 -16.71 -27.70 -9.72
C GLY A 217 -15.81 -26.77 -8.95
N LEU A 218 -15.68 -25.58 -9.50
CA LEU A 218 -15.10 -24.41 -8.87
C LEU A 218 -16.06 -23.25 -9.10
N GLN A 219 -16.68 -22.80 -8.03
CA GLN A 219 -17.59 -21.67 -8.01
C GLN A 219 -16.77 -20.39 -7.90
N VAL A 220 -17.18 -19.36 -8.67
CA VAL A 220 -16.54 -18.05 -8.64
C VAL A 220 -17.63 -17.00 -8.44
N GLU A 221 -17.47 -16.22 -7.38
CA GLU A 221 -18.30 -15.05 -7.09
C GLU A 221 -17.41 -13.80 -6.94
N TRP A 222 -18.02 -12.63 -7.12
CA TRP A 222 -17.32 -11.36 -6.99
C TRP A 222 -18.28 -10.22 -6.65
N SER A 223 -17.74 -9.17 -6.03
CA SER A 223 -18.49 -8.00 -5.60
C SER A 223 -18.94 -7.07 -6.73
N SER A 224 -19.72 -6.06 -6.37
CA SER A 224 -20.27 -5.04 -7.29
C SER A 224 -19.23 -4.19 -8.02
N GLY A 225 -17.99 -4.09 -7.51
CA GLY A 225 -16.94 -3.30 -8.15
C GLY A 225 -16.43 -3.84 -9.50
N TRP A 226 -16.89 -5.03 -9.90
CA TRP A 226 -16.58 -5.65 -11.20
C TRP A 226 -17.73 -5.49 -12.20
N ALA A 227 -17.40 -5.29 -13.49
CA ALA A 227 -18.39 -5.09 -14.54
C ALA A 227 -19.15 -6.39 -14.89
N THR A 228 -20.48 -6.41 -14.68
CA THR A 228 -21.30 -7.63 -14.59
C THR A 228 -21.85 -8.23 -15.90
N THR A 229 -21.44 -7.75 -17.08
CA THR A 229 -21.95 -8.40 -18.31
C THR A 229 -21.22 -9.71 -18.54
N THR A 230 -21.94 -10.80 -18.83
CA THR A 230 -21.39 -12.15 -19.09
C THR A 230 -20.38 -12.20 -20.26
N ALA A 231 -20.25 -11.12 -21.04
CA ALA A 231 -19.24 -10.93 -22.06
C ALA A 231 -17.89 -10.39 -21.52
N ASN A 232 -17.83 -9.94 -20.26
CA ASN A 232 -16.64 -9.38 -19.63
C ASN A 232 -15.75 -10.41 -18.93
N VAL A 233 -16.22 -11.67 -18.82
CA VAL A 233 -15.43 -12.76 -18.25
C VAL A 233 -14.78 -13.55 -19.37
N VAL A 234 -13.47 -13.40 -19.53
CA VAL A 234 -12.66 -14.26 -20.41
C VAL A 234 -12.14 -15.41 -19.57
N THR A 235 -12.33 -16.65 -20.00
CA THR A 235 -11.88 -17.83 -19.25
C THR A 235 -10.91 -18.67 -20.04
N ASN A 236 -9.99 -19.30 -19.31
CA ASN A 236 -9.08 -20.31 -19.82
C ASN A 236 -9.18 -21.56 -18.94
N PRO A 237 -10.17 -22.44 -19.19
CA PRO A 237 -10.33 -23.67 -18.42
C PRO A 237 -9.13 -24.61 -18.58
N PRO A 238 -8.73 -25.35 -17.54
CA PRO A 238 -7.64 -26.31 -17.64
C PRO A 238 -8.01 -27.49 -18.55
N VAL A 239 -7.00 -28.09 -19.16
CA VAL A 239 -7.14 -29.39 -19.83
C VAL A 239 -7.39 -30.49 -18.81
N SER A 240 -8.29 -31.42 -19.12
CA SER A 240 -8.50 -32.60 -18.28
C SER A 240 -7.24 -33.47 -18.24
N GLY A 241 -6.66 -33.65 -17.06
CA GLY A 241 -5.53 -34.57 -16.87
C GLY A 241 -5.91 -36.05 -17.00
N SER A 242 -7.21 -36.40 -16.99
CA SER A 242 -7.71 -37.76 -17.23
C SER A 242 -8.07 -38.06 -18.68
N GLY A 243 -8.25 -37.02 -19.51
CA GLY A 243 -8.67 -37.14 -20.91
C GLY A 243 -10.12 -37.59 -21.15
N ALA A 244 -10.90 -37.79 -20.08
CA ALA A 244 -12.28 -38.30 -20.17
C ALA A 244 -13.35 -37.19 -20.19
N GLY A 245 -13.03 -35.99 -19.73
CA GLY A 245 -13.97 -34.86 -19.64
C GLY A 245 -13.32 -33.52 -20.01
N VAL A 246 -14.10 -32.44 -19.91
CA VAL A 246 -13.65 -31.08 -20.23
C VAL A 246 -14.16 -30.11 -19.17
N TRP A 247 -13.27 -29.25 -18.67
CA TRP A 247 -13.65 -28.13 -17.82
C TRP A 247 -14.27 -27.02 -18.68
N THR A 248 -15.45 -26.56 -18.29
CA THR A 248 -16.18 -25.52 -19.02
C THR A 248 -16.68 -24.44 -18.05
N TRP A 249 -16.59 -23.18 -18.47
CA TRP A 249 -17.17 -22.06 -17.73
C TRP A 249 -18.67 -21.94 -17.96
N PHE A 250 -19.44 -21.82 -16.88
CA PHE A 250 -20.88 -21.62 -16.90
C PHE A 250 -21.22 -20.27 -16.24
N PRO A 251 -21.50 -19.21 -17.02
CA PRO A 251 -21.67 -17.85 -16.48
C PRO A 251 -22.94 -17.67 -15.65
N ASN A 252 -23.93 -18.54 -15.79
CA ASN A 252 -25.16 -18.54 -14.97
C ASN A 252 -25.22 -19.78 -14.06
N GLY A 253 -24.10 -20.50 -13.93
CA GLY A 253 -24.03 -21.79 -13.27
C GLY A 253 -24.77 -22.93 -13.98
N VAL A 254 -24.90 -24.05 -13.29
CA VAL A 254 -25.55 -25.28 -13.79
C VAL A 254 -26.95 -25.51 -13.18
N GLY A 255 -27.48 -24.54 -12.45
CA GLY A 255 -28.84 -24.56 -11.88
C GLY A 255 -28.91 -25.14 -10.47
N THR A 256 -30.10 -25.59 -10.05
CA THR A 256 -30.29 -26.21 -8.72
C THR A 256 -30.44 -27.72 -8.87
N ILE A 257 -29.58 -28.48 -8.20
CA ILE A 257 -29.56 -29.95 -8.22
C ILE A 257 -29.67 -30.43 -6.78
N ASN A 258 -30.61 -31.34 -6.50
CA ASN A 258 -30.85 -31.91 -5.16
C ASN A 258 -31.03 -30.87 -4.02
N GLY A 259 -31.48 -29.65 -4.36
CA GLY A 259 -31.67 -28.56 -3.40
C GLY A 259 -30.46 -27.64 -3.20
N VAL A 260 -29.35 -27.91 -3.87
CA VAL A 260 -28.13 -27.08 -3.88
C VAL A 260 -28.09 -26.27 -5.18
N THR A 261 -27.93 -24.95 -5.06
CA THR A 261 -27.83 -24.04 -6.22
C THR A 261 -26.37 -23.87 -6.59
N TRP A 262 -26.09 -23.99 -7.88
CA TRP A 262 -24.77 -23.88 -8.45
C TRP A 262 -24.63 -22.55 -9.19
N PRO A 263 -23.85 -21.60 -8.64
CA PRO A 263 -23.65 -20.28 -9.23
C PRO A 263 -22.65 -20.35 -10.40
N SER A 264 -22.22 -19.19 -10.88
CA SER A 264 -21.18 -19.10 -11.90
C SER A 264 -19.92 -19.85 -11.49
N GLY A 265 -19.30 -20.55 -12.44
CA GLY A 265 -18.14 -21.37 -12.13
C GLY A 265 -17.63 -22.20 -13.29
N PHE A 266 -16.51 -22.88 -13.03
CA PHE A 266 -15.97 -23.93 -13.87
C PHE A 266 -16.52 -25.28 -13.40
N TYR A 267 -17.15 -26.03 -14.31
CA TYR A 267 -17.69 -27.34 -13.99
C TYR A 267 -17.12 -28.39 -14.94
N TYR A 268 -16.85 -29.58 -14.40
CA TYR A 268 -16.31 -30.70 -15.16
C TYR A 268 -17.44 -31.53 -15.77
N ASP A 269 -17.35 -31.85 -17.07
CA ASP A 269 -18.38 -32.61 -17.80
C ASP A 269 -17.77 -33.85 -18.47
N HIS A 270 -18.48 -34.97 -18.36
CA HIS A 270 -18.27 -36.21 -19.13
C HIS A 270 -19.56 -36.55 -19.92
N PHE A 271 -19.58 -36.21 -21.21
CA PHE A 271 -20.57 -36.67 -22.19
C PHE A 271 -22.05 -36.36 -21.88
N SER A 272 -22.42 -35.08 -22.01
CA SER A 272 -23.76 -34.56 -22.36
C SER A 272 -24.75 -34.22 -21.23
N ILE A 273 -24.31 -34.22 -19.96
CA ILE A 273 -25.07 -33.64 -18.85
C ILE A 273 -24.15 -32.68 -18.07
N PRO A 274 -24.37 -31.35 -18.15
CA PRO A 274 -23.56 -30.35 -17.45
C PRO A 274 -23.49 -30.61 -15.93
N GLY A 275 -22.28 -30.62 -15.36
CA GLY A 275 -22.08 -30.65 -13.90
C GLY A 275 -22.10 -32.05 -13.25
N TRP A 276 -21.88 -33.11 -14.01
CA TRP A 276 -21.84 -34.50 -13.50
C TRP A 276 -20.55 -35.25 -13.83
N GLY A 277 -19.51 -34.55 -14.32
CA GLY A 277 -18.21 -35.16 -14.52
C GLY A 277 -17.45 -35.27 -13.19
N GLU A 278 -16.73 -36.36 -12.99
CA GLU A 278 -15.84 -36.57 -11.86
C GLU A 278 -14.37 -36.29 -12.28
N SER A 279 -13.74 -35.24 -11.75
CA SER A 279 -12.32 -34.96 -12.02
C SER A 279 -11.44 -35.58 -10.94
N ASN A 280 -10.43 -36.35 -11.34
CA ASN A 280 -9.42 -36.89 -10.43
C ASN A 280 -8.36 -35.82 -10.07
N ALA A 281 -8.74 -34.84 -9.26
CA ALA A 281 -7.88 -33.73 -8.84
C ALA A 281 -6.69 -34.15 -7.93
N GLN A 282 -6.60 -35.43 -7.52
CA GLN A 282 -5.45 -35.96 -6.76
C GLN A 282 -4.22 -36.25 -7.63
N ALA A 283 -4.41 -36.39 -8.94
CA ALA A 283 -3.36 -36.89 -9.82
C ALA A 283 -2.49 -35.78 -10.43
N TYR A 284 -2.92 -34.51 -10.33
CA TYR A 284 -2.27 -33.36 -10.95
C TYR A 284 -2.89 -32.05 -10.43
N ASP A 285 -2.09 -30.99 -10.47
CA ASP A 285 -2.55 -29.64 -10.15
C ASP A 285 -3.51 -29.12 -11.24
N LEU A 286 -4.54 -28.41 -10.83
CA LEU A 286 -5.52 -27.79 -11.73
C LEU A 286 -5.44 -26.27 -11.62
N GLU A 287 -5.27 -25.58 -12.75
CA GLU A 287 -5.23 -24.12 -12.82
C GLU A 287 -6.44 -23.59 -13.60
N PHE A 288 -7.24 -22.75 -12.93
CA PHE A 288 -8.42 -22.10 -13.49
C PHE A 288 -8.19 -20.60 -13.57
N CYS A 289 -8.13 -20.06 -14.79
CA CYS A 289 -7.95 -18.63 -15.00
C CYS A 289 -9.18 -17.96 -15.60
N TRP A 290 -9.51 -16.77 -15.10
CA TRP A 290 -10.52 -15.88 -15.66
C TRP A 290 -10.09 -14.42 -15.52
N SER A 291 -10.58 -13.55 -16.41
CA SER A 291 -10.35 -12.11 -16.29
C SER A 291 -11.64 -11.38 -15.94
N LEU A 292 -11.55 -10.44 -15.00
CA LEU A 292 -12.59 -9.49 -14.67
C LEU A 292 -12.11 -8.08 -14.99
N THR A 293 -13.03 -7.19 -15.39
CA THR A 293 -12.73 -5.77 -15.58
C THR A 293 -13.46 -4.97 -14.50
N THR A 294 -12.75 -4.10 -13.79
CA THR A 294 -13.36 -3.21 -12.80
C THR A 294 -14.38 -2.28 -13.48
N LEU A 295 -15.35 -1.78 -12.72
CA LEU A 295 -16.30 -0.79 -13.25
C LEU A 295 -15.57 0.41 -13.85
N ASP A 296 -16.16 1.01 -14.88
CA ASP A 296 -15.64 2.23 -15.49
C ASP A 296 -15.82 3.46 -14.58
N GLU A 297 -15.11 4.54 -14.91
CA GLU A 297 -15.09 5.80 -14.13
C GLU A 297 -16.49 6.44 -13.96
N ILE A 298 -17.46 6.13 -14.82
CA ILE A 298 -18.82 6.69 -14.77
C ILE A 298 -19.74 5.81 -13.91
N SER A 299 -19.51 4.50 -13.95
CA SER A 299 -20.38 3.49 -13.35
C SER A 299 -20.02 3.16 -11.91
N CYS A 300 -18.85 3.57 -11.44
CA CYS A 300 -18.35 3.20 -10.12
C CYS A 300 -18.50 4.33 -9.08
N SER A 301 -18.56 3.97 -7.80
CA SER A 301 -18.56 4.90 -6.67
C SER A 301 -17.28 4.76 -5.84
N SER A 302 -16.83 5.80 -5.14
CA SER A 302 -15.58 5.71 -4.37
C SER A 302 -15.67 4.63 -3.29
N SER A 303 -14.67 3.73 -3.24
CA SER A 303 -14.56 2.61 -2.29
C SER A 303 -15.54 1.45 -2.53
N GLU A 304 -15.74 1.04 -3.79
CA GLU A 304 -16.44 -0.23 -4.07
C GLU A 304 -15.52 -1.43 -3.75
N PRO A 305 -16.04 -2.49 -3.10
CA PRO A 305 -15.29 -3.72 -2.90
C PRO A 305 -14.97 -4.37 -4.24
N LEU A 306 -13.78 -4.95 -4.34
CA LEU A 306 -13.32 -5.80 -5.45
C LEU A 306 -13.08 -7.23 -4.96
N SER A 307 -13.90 -7.69 -4.01
CA SER A 307 -13.80 -9.06 -3.52
C SER A 307 -14.03 -10.06 -4.66
N VAL A 308 -13.23 -11.12 -4.64
CA VAL A 308 -13.39 -12.28 -5.52
C VAL A 308 -13.26 -13.49 -4.62
N SER A 309 -14.23 -14.39 -4.70
CA SER A 309 -14.23 -15.60 -3.91
C SER A 309 -14.32 -16.85 -4.79
N VAL A 310 -13.62 -17.89 -4.33
CA VAL A 310 -13.53 -19.18 -4.98
C VAL A 310 -13.90 -20.24 -3.99
N ASN A 311 -14.87 -21.08 -4.36
CA ASN A 311 -15.23 -22.24 -3.58
C ASN A 311 -15.12 -23.50 -4.45
N THR A 312 -14.38 -24.50 -3.98
CA THR A 312 -14.36 -25.82 -4.64
C THR A 312 -15.66 -26.55 -4.34
N SER A 313 -16.02 -27.51 -5.18
CA SER A 313 -17.22 -28.29 -4.95
C SER A 313 -16.98 -29.74 -5.28
N ALA A 314 -17.25 -30.57 -4.29
CA ALA A 314 -17.14 -32.00 -4.27
C ALA A 314 -18.52 -32.65 -4.52
N ASP A 315 -18.57 -33.96 -4.75
CA ASP A 315 -19.84 -34.67 -4.90
C ASP A 315 -20.70 -34.73 -3.62
N GLY A 316 -20.08 -34.70 -2.44
CA GLY A 316 -20.79 -34.65 -1.16
C GLY A 316 -21.57 -33.34 -1.00
N GLU A 317 -20.96 -32.23 -1.42
CA GLU A 317 -21.57 -30.89 -1.44
C GLU A 317 -22.59 -30.76 -2.58
N SER A 318 -22.39 -31.50 -3.67
CA SER A 318 -23.31 -31.53 -4.81
C SER A 318 -24.64 -32.23 -4.55
N GLY A 319 -24.70 -33.03 -3.49
CA GLY A 319 -25.82 -33.95 -3.23
C GLY A 319 -25.94 -35.08 -4.25
N SER A 320 -24.97 -35.27 -5.16
CA SER A 320 -24.85 -36.43 -6.06
C SER A 320 -24.60 -37.72 -5.27
N TRP A 321 -23.94 -37.58 -4.11
CA TRP A 321 -23.70 -38.66 -3.16
C TRP A 321 -24.20 -38.28 -1.76
N THR A 322 -24.72 -39.26 -1.01
CA THR A 322 -25.23 -39.07 0.35
C THR A 322 -24.16 -39.21 1.43
N SER A 323 -22.89 -39.34 1.04
CA SER A 323 -21.76 -39.44 1.97
C SER A 323 -21.34 -38.03 2.41
N PRO A 324 -21.39 -37.72 3.71
CA PRO A 324 -21.00 -36.41 4.24
C PRO A 324 -19.47 -36.25 4.39
N ALA A 325 -18.67 -37.02 3.63
CA ALA A 325 -17.22 -36.86 3.65
C ALA A 325 -16.88 -35.52 2.98
N CYS A 326 -16.08 -34.67 3.63
CA CYS A 326 -15.84 -33.28 3.21
C CYS A 326 -17.12 -32.44 3.12
N GLY A 327 -17.60 -31.99 4.28
CA GLY A 327 -18.92 -31.36 4.39
C GLY A 327 -19.01 -29.95 3.84
N ASN A 328 -17.89 -29.22 3.78
CA ASN A 328 -17.70 -27.91 3.15
C ASN A 328 -16.20 -27.70 2.92
N ASP A 329 -15.79 -27.19 1.77
CA ASP A 329 -14.45 -26.64 1.55
C ASP A 329 -14.39 -25.14 1.96
N PRO A 330 -13.22 -24.63 2.40
CA PRO A 330 -13.07 -23.23 2.76
C PRO A 330 -13.07 -22.36 1.52
N GLU A 331 -13.70 -21.19 1.62
CA GLU A 331 -13.72 -20.19 0.57
C GLU A 331 -12.36 -19.49 0.49
N ILE A 332 -11.75 -19.45 -0.70
CA ILE A 332 -10.54 -18.66 -0.96
C ILE A 332 -10.95 -17.27 -1.43
N THR A 333 -10.53 -16.25 -0.70
CA THR A 333 -10.89 -14.86 -0.97
C THR A 333 -9.69 -14.04 -1.44
N PHE A 334 -9.98 -13.10 -2.34
CA PHE A 334 -9.13 -11.98 -2.69
C PHE A 334 -9.90 -10.71 -2.34
N GLU A 335 -9.28 -9.81 -1.59
CA GLU A 335 -9.85 -8.50 -1.24
C GLU A 335 -9.06 -7.36 -1.86
N GLY A 336 -9.80 -6.39 -2.40
CA GLY A 336 -9.27 -5.17 -2.98
C GLY A 336 -10.31 -4.06 -3.04
N VAL A 337 -9.87 -2.86 -3.38
CA VAL A 337 -10.71 -1.67 -3.44
C VAL A 337 -10.64 -1.05 -4.83
N LEU A 338 -11.81 -0.68 -5.36
CA LEU A 338 -11.88 0.10 -6.58
C LEU A 338 -11.66 1.58 -6.28
N SER A 339 -10.59 2.13 -6.85
CA SER A 339 -10.43 3.58 -6.99
C SER A 339 -11.12 4.05 -8.27
N CYS A 340 -12.27 4.69 -8.07
CA CYS A 340 -13.01 5.36 -9.15
C CYS A 340 -12.36 6.61 -9.69
N CYS A 341 -11.52 7.24 -8.87
CA CYS A 341 -10.76 8.40 -9.28
C CYS A 341 -9.42 7.97 -9.89
N ALA A 342 -8.97 8.72 -10.90
CA ALA A 342 -7.62 8.60 -11.41
C ALA A 342 -6.58 8.86 -10.29
N MET A 343 -5.38 8.29 -10.50
CA MET A 343 -4.17 8.49 -9.70
C MET A 343 -4.02 9.96 -9.22
N PRO A 344 -3.45 10.23 -8.02
CA PRO A 344 -3.14 11.59 -7.60
C PRO A 344 -2.41 12.38 -8.69
N PRO A 345 -2.63 13.71 -8.83
CA PRO A 345 -1.93 14.50 -9.82
C PRO A 345 -0.42 14.47 -9.58
N ASP A 346 0.38 14.41 -10.65
CA ASP A 346 1.82 14.62 -10.57
C ASP A 346 2.06 16.09 -10.23
N ILE A 347 2.99 16.37 -9.32
CA ILE A 347 3.28 17.73 -8.90
C ILE A 347 4.79 17.95 -8.73
N TYR A 348 5.28 19.08 -9.23
CA TYR A 348 6.68 19.50 -9.08
C TYR A 348 6.78 21.01 -8.87
N SER A 349 7.83 21.45 -8.18
CA SER A 349 8.07 22.85 -7.83
C SER A 349 9.31 23.41 -8.51
N THR A 350 9.35 24.74 -8.59
CA THR A 350 10.56 25.53 -8.80
C THR A 350 10.76 26.40 -7.57
N ASP A 351 11.91 26.24 -6.93
CA ASP A 351 12.30 27.01 -5.74
C ASP A 351 12.59 28.48 -6.07
N LEU A 352 12.67 29.31 -5.04
CA LEU A 352 12.90 30.74 -5.16
C LEU A 352 14.29 31.07 -5.74
N THR A 353 14.39 32.18 -6.46
CA THR A 353 15.69 32.63 -7.01
C THR A 353 16.58 33.31 -5.98
N CYS A 354 15.99 33.89 -4.93
CA CYS A 354 16.67 34.63 -3.87
C CYS A 354 15.97 34.41 -2.53
N ALA A 355 16.71 34.54 -1.42
CA ALA A 355 16.15 34.35 -0.09
C ALA A 355 15.03 35.37 0.18
N GLY A 356 13.84 34.88 0.55
CA GLY A 356 12.67 35.71 0.83
C GLY A 356 12.00 36.34 -0.40
N ALA A 357 12.33 35.90 -1.61
CA ALA A 357 11.56 36.23 -2.81
C ALA A 357 10.15 35.58 -2.77
N SER A 358 9.36 35.80 -3.81
CA SER A 358 8.07 35.11 -3.99
C SER A 358 7.87 34.81 -5.48
N ASP A 359 8.91 34.25 -6.09
CA ASP A 359 8.99 33.92 -7.51
C ASP A 359 9.09 32.41 -7.77
N GLY A 360 8.88 31.60 -6.72
CA GLY A 360 8.72 30.16 -6.87
C GLY A 360 7.44 29.80 -7.63
N SER A 361 7.34 28.55 -8.05
CA SER A 361 6.12 28.03 -8.69
C SER A 361 5.88 26.56 -8.39
N ALA A 362 4.63 26.12 -8.54
CA ALA A 362 4.23 24.72 -8.50
C ALA A 362 3.48 24.38 -9.80
N THR A 363 3.77 23.22 -10.38
CA THR A 363 3.07 22.70 -11.57
C THR A 363 2.39 21.40 -11.22
N ALA A 364 1.10 21.29 -11.51
CA ALA A 364 0.31 20.08 -11.38
C ALA A 364 -0.07 19.52 -12.74
N VAL A 365 0.04 18.20 -12.90
CA VAL A 365 -0.42 17.45 -14.07
C VAL A 365 -1.49 16.45 -13.62
N ALA A 366 -2.73 16.73 -13.99
CA ALA A 366 -3.88 15.86 -13.79
C ALA A 366 -3.65 14.52 -14.49
N GLN A 367 -3.87 13.45 -13.73
CA GLN A 367 -3.88 12.07 -14.23
C GLN A 367 -5.33 11.69 -14.57
N GLY A 368 -5.53 10.87 -15.60
CA GLY A 368 -6.85 10.49 -16.10
C GLY A 368 -7.12 10.95 -17.54
N THR A 369 -8.21 10.46 -18.13
CA THR A 369 -8.51 10.65 -19.57
C THR A 369 -9.65 11.62 -19.85
N VAL A 370 -10.38 12.08 -18.83
CA VAL A 370 -11.65 12.80 -19.00
C VAL A 370 -11.50 14.30 -18.72
N SER A 371 -11.34 15.08 -19.79
CA SER A 371 -11.38 16.55 -19.75
C SER A 371 -12.82 17.09 -19.78
N PRO A 372 -13.12 18.29 -19.25
CA PRO A 372 -12.19 19.24 -18.64
C PRO A 372 -11.89 18.99 -17.15
N TRP A 373 -10.73 19.48 -16.69
CA TRP A 373 -10.27 19.40 -15.30
C TRP A 373 -10.45 20.71 -14.54
N SER A 374 -10.65 20.64 -13.23
CA SER A 374 -10.69 21.76 -12.30
C SER A 374 -9.54 21.65 -11.30
N PHE A 375 -8.73 22.69 -11.13
CA PHE A 375 -7.62 22.71 -10.18
C PHE A 375 -7.96 23.67 -9.03
N GLN A 376 -7.85 23.20 -7.78
CA GLN A 376 -7.96 24.02 -6.57
C GLN A 376 -6.65 23.94 -5.80
N TRP A 377 -6.03 25.08 -5.55
CA TRP A 377 -4.75 25.16 -4.85
C TRP A 377 -4.92 25.70 -3.44
N TYR A 378 -4.24 25.09 -2.49
CA TYR A 378 -4.25 25.44 -1.08
C TYR A 378 -2.84 25.74 -0.59
N ASP A 379 -2.69 26.70 0.32
CA ASP A 379 -1.45 26.94 1.04
C ASP A 379 -1.22 25.92 2.17
N GLY A 380 -0.05 25.95 2.81
CA GLY A 380 0.29 25.04 3.92
C GLY A 380 -0.54 25.24 5.19
N SER A 381 -1.40 26.28 5.25
CA SER A 381 -2.38 26.48 6.32
C SER A 381 -3.79 25.97 5.93
N GLY A 382 -3.95 25.41 4.73
CA GLY A 382 -5.22 24.90 4.21
C GLY A 382 -6.13 25.96 3.60
N ASN A 383 -5.65 27.17 3.35
CA ASN A 383 -6.46 28.22 2.71
C ASN A 383 -6.48 28.02 1.20
N LEU A 384 -7.65 28.11 0.57
CA LEU A 384 -7.78 28.11 -0.89
C LEU A 384 -7.19 29.40 -1.47
N ILE A 385 -6.14 29.26 -2.28
CA ILE A 385 -5.39 30.38 -2.88
C ILE A 385 -5.59 30.52 -4.40
N ALA A 386 -6.03 29.46 -5.09
CA ALA A 386 -6.40 29.55 -6.51
C ALA A 386 -7.46 28.51 -6.89
N THR A 387 -8.26 28.83 -7.92
CA THR A 387 -9.20 27.89 -8.54
C THR A 387 -9.20 28.10 -10.05
N ILE A 388 -9.00 27.02 -10.81
CA ILE A 388 -8.98 27.00 -12.27
C ILE A 388 -10.01 25.97 -12.72
N PRO A 389 -11.27 26.38 -12.97
CA PRO A 389 -12.32 25.47 -13.38
C PRO A 389 -12.27 25.17 -14.88
N ASN A 390 -12.77 24.00 -15.27
CA ASN A 390 -13.04 23.62 -16.67
C ASN A 390 -11.85 23.78 -17.64
N SER A 391 -10.63 23.49 -17.18
CA SER A 391 -9.42 23.45 -18.00
C SER A 391 -9.50 22.32 -19.04
N PRO A 392 -9.36 22.62 -20.35
CA PRO A 392 -9.28 21.58 -21.38
C PRO A 392 -7.87 20.96 -21.49
N ILE A 393 -6.92 21.41 -20.68
CA ILE A 393 -5.54 20.92 -20.63
C ILE A 393 -5.30 20.33 -19.24
N ASN A 394 -4.66 19.17 -19.18
CA ASN A 394 -4.41 18.43 -17.95
C ASN A 394 -3.26 19.02 -17.11
N THR A 395 -2.72 20.19 -17.44
CA THR A 395 -1.60 20.80 -16.71
C THR A 395 -1.97 22.20 -16.23
N ASN A 396 -1.61 22.53 -15.00
CA ASN A 396 -1.77 23.86 -14.43
C ASN A 396 -0.51 24.30 -13.66
N VAL A 397 -0.10 25.55 -13.85
CA VAL A 397 1.02 26.17 -13.13
C VAL A 397 0.48 27.24 -12.19
N LEU A 398 0.87 27.16 -10.91
CA LEU A 398 0.64 28.18 -9.90
C LEU A 398 1.94 28.98 -9.66
N PRO A 399 2.06 30.22 -10.18
CA PRO A 399 3.26 31.04 -10.05
C PRO A 399 3.25 31.93 -8.80
N ASN A 400 4.38 32.60 -8.56
CA ASN A 400 4.57 33.64 -7.54
C ASN A 400 4.38 33.12 -6.10
N LEU A 401 4.96 31.96 -5.83
CA LEU A 401 4.87 31.30 -4.53
C LEU A 401 6.02 31.71 -3.62
N ALA A 402 5.68 31.88 -2.34
CA ALA A 402 6.65 32.02 -1.26
C ALA A 402 7.11 30.61 -0.80
N PRO A 403 8.13 30.51 0.08
CA PRO A 403 8.52 29.22 0.62
C PRO A 403 7.37 28.60 1.42
N GLY A 404 7.08 27.32 1.16
CA GLY A 404 6.00 26.62 1.82
C GLY A 404 5.55 25.38 1.09
N THR A 405 4.67 24.63 1.74
CA THR A 405 3.98 23.48 1.13
C THR A 405 2.68 23.95 0.50
N TYR A 406 2.42 23.48 -0.71
CA TYR A 406 1.23 23.78 -1.49
C TYR A 406 0.54 22.49 -1.89
N THR A 407 -0.78 22.43 -1.71
CA THR A 407 -1.60 21.28 -2.05
C THR A 407 -2.47 21.63 -3.25
N VAL A 408 -2.54 20.75 -4.24
CA VAL A 408 -3.50 20.85 -5.34
C VAL A 408 -4.55 19.76 -5.18
N VAL A 409 -5.80 20.11 -5.41
CA VAL A 409 -6.91 19.18 -5.62
C VAL A 409 -7.36 19.34 -7.06
N VAL A 410 -7.33 18.24 -7.80
CA VAL A 410 -7.74 18.17 -9.20
C VAL A 410 -9.05 17.40 -9.27
N THR A 411 -10.08 18.02 -9.85
CA THR A 411 -11.36 17.38 -10.15
C THR A 411 -11.51 17.21 -11.65
N ASP A 412 -11.79 16.01 -12.14
CA ASP A 412 -12.07 15.81 -13.56
C ASP A 412 -13.55 16.11 -13.92
N PHE A 413 -13.93 15.88 -15.18
CA PHE A 413 -15.31 16.10 -15.63
C PHE A 413 -16.30 15.06 -15.07
N ALA A 414 -15.84 13.87 -14.71
CA ALA A 414 -16.66 12.87 -14.05
C ALA A 414 -16.97 13.24 -12.59
N GLY A 415 -16.29 14.25 -12.05
CA GLY A 415 -16.46 14.73 -10.68
C GLY A 415 -15.50 14.07 -9.68
N CYS A 416 -14.54 13.27 -10.17
CA CYS A 416 -13.52 12.62 -9.37
C CYS A 416 -12.50 13.64 -8.91
N ALA A 417 -12.31 13.79 -7.59
CA ALA A 417 -11.35 14.72 -7.00
C ALA A 417 -10.20 13.98 -6.30
N SER A 418 -8.96 14.23 -6.72
CA SER A 418 -7.75 13.72 -6.08
C SER A 418 -6.77 14.85 -5.78
N GLY A 419 -5.92 14.70 -4.76
CA GLY A 419 -5.00 15.76 -4.35
C GLY A 419 -3.59 15.27 -4.10
N ASN A 420 -2.63 16.18 -4.27
CA ASN A 420 -1.22 15.95 -3.98
C ASN A 420 -0.56 17.25 -3.48
N SER A 421 0.62 17.17 -2.88
CA SER A 421 1.32 18.34 -2.33
C SER A 421 2.77 18.42 -2.75
N VAL A 422 3.31 19.64 -2.80
CA VAL A 422 4.71 19.91 -3.10
C VAL A 422 5.25 21.01 -2.19
N THR A 423 6.52 20.94 -1.86
CA THR A 423 7.22 22.01 -1.14
C THR A 423 7.99 22.88 -2.13
N VAL A 424 7.74 24.19 -2.05
CA VAL A 424 8.58 25.23 -2.66
C VAL A 424 9.56 25.66 -1.58
N ASN A 425 10.85 25.41 -1.78
CA ASN A 425 11.87 25.78 -0.80
C ASN A 425 12.28 27.24 -0.97
N ASP A 426 12.70 27.83 0.15
CA ASP A 426 13.42 29.11 0.10
C ASP A 426 14.79 28.89 -0.56
N TYR A 427 15.38 29.97 -1.05
CA TYR A 427 16.74 29.91 -1.56
C TYR A 427 17.70 29.54 -0.44
N ALA A 428 18.34 28.37 -0.56
CA ALA A 428 19.47 27.98 0.27
C ALA A 428 20.77 28.40 -0.44
N PRO A 429 21.38 29.55 -0.09
CA PRO A 429 22.69 29.90 -0.65
C PRO A 429 23.69 28.80 -0.30
N THR A 430 24.37 28.27 -1.31
CA THR A 430 25.55 27.44 -1.06
C THR A 430 26.68 28.35 -0.59
N PRO A 431 27.29 28.13 0.59
CA PRO A 431 28.38 28.97 1.07
C PRO A 431 29.54 28.99 0.06
N PRO A 432 30.23 30.12 -0.11
CA PRO A 432 31.41 30.14 -0.98
C PRO A 432 32.54 29.28 -0.43
N ASN A 433 33.30 28.67 -1.34
CA ASN A 433 34.56 28.05 -0.97
C ASN A 433 35.60 29.15 -0.73
N MET A 434 36.28 29.11 0.41
CA MET A 434 37.30 30.09 0.77
C MET A 434 38.68 29.44 0.92
N SER A 435 39.71 30.19 0.55
CA SER A 435 41.11 29.84 0.80
C SER A 435 41.94 31.09 1.06
N SER A 436 43.06 30.95 1.76
CA SER A 436 43.94 32.07 2.10
C SER A 436 45.42 31.68 1.99
N THR A 437 46.28 32.69 1.86
CA THR A 437 47.73 32.56 2.06
C THR A 437 48.13 33.43 3.25
N ASP A 438 48.81 32.82 4.21
CA ASP A 438 49.25 33.50 5.43
C ASP A 438 50.32 34.57 5.17
N VAL A 439 50.31 35.60 6.00
CA VAL A 439 51.37 36.62 6.04
C VAL A 439 52.72 36.02 6.44
N SER A 440 53.80 36.50 5.84
CA SER A 440 55.16 36.06 6.19
C SER A 440 55.52 36.41 7.63
N CYS A 441 56.18 35.49 8.35
CA CYS A 441 56.54 35.67 9.76
C CYS A 441 57.29 36.99 10.01
N GLY A 442 56.74 37.86 10.86
CA GLY A 442 57.37 39.14 11.21
C GLY A 442 56.44 40.32 11.50
N GLY A 443 55.26 40.12 12.11
CA GLY A 443 54.46 41.13 12.84
C GLY A 443 53.97 42.40 12.12
N GLY A 444 54.37 42.66 10.87
CA GLY A 444 54.06 43.90 10.15
C GLY A 444 54.09 43.77 8.63
N SER A 445 54.10 42.53 8.10
CA SER A 445 53.95 42.29 6.65
C SER A 445 52.47 42.27 6.29
N SER A 446 52.08 43.00 5.24
CA SER A 446 50.75 42.96 4.65
C SER A 446 50.81 42.25 3.31
N ASN A 447 51.22 40.98 3.30
CA ASN A 447 51.40 40.18 2.08
C ASN A 447 50.52 38.92 2.03
N GLY A 448 49.54 38.80 2.92
CA GLY A 448 48.55 37.73 2.87
C GLY A 448 47.55 37.91 1.73
N THR A 449 46.85 36.83 1.39
CA THR A 449 45.76 36.82 0.39
C THR A 449 44.55 36.05 0.90
N ALA A 450 43.37 36.41 0.42
CA ALA A 450 42.14 35.66 0.63
C ALA A 450 41.40 35.52 -0.71
N THR A 451 40.89 34.33 -0.99
CA THR A 451 40.18 33.99 -2.23
C THR A 451 38.83 33.36 -1.89
N ALA A 452 37.78 33.84 -2.55
CA ALA A 452 36.43 33.29 -2.46
C ALA A 452 35.98 32.79 -3.83
N VAL A 453 35.35 31.60 -3.85
CA VAL A 453 34.75 30.99 -5.04
C VAL A 453 33.25 30.82 -4.80
N ALA A 454 32.45 31.64 -5.47
CA ALA A 454 30.99 31.57 -5.44
C ALA A 454 30.51 30.19 -5.92
N GLN A 455 29.50 29.65 -5.24
CA GLN A 455 28.85 28.38 -5.56
C GLN A 455 27.42 28.65 -6.07
N GLY A 456 26.91 27.83 -6.99
CA GLY A 456 25.61 28.04 -7.66
C GLY A 456 25.73 28.46 -9.13
N THR A 457 24.60 28.61 -9.83
CA THR A 457 24.56 28.57 -11.32
C THR A 457 24.41 29.89 -12.06
N ASN A 458 24.27 31.07 -11.45
CA ASN A 458 24.04 32.31 -12.22
C ASN A 458 24.85 33.51 -11.72
N GLY A 459 25.99 33.79 -12.38
CA GLY A 459 26.61 35.13 -12.34
C GLY A 459 25.80 36.17 -13.14
N PRO A 460 26.19 37.44 -13.15
CA PRO A 460 27.43 37.98 -12.62
C PRO A 460 27.41 38.22 -11.09
N TRP A 461 28.53 37.95 -10.42
CA TRP A 461 28.64 37.91 -8.95
C TRP A 461 29.14 39.24 -8.37
N THR A 462 28.70 39.62 -7.17
CA THR A 462 29.19 40.84 -6.50
C THR A 462 29.95 40.51 -5.23
N PHE A 463 31.27 40.57 -5.27
CA PHE A 463 32.10 40.28 -4.09
C PHE A 463 32.30 41.54 -3.25
N VAL A 464 31.93 41.49 -1.98
CA VAL A 464 32.21 42.55 -1.00
C VAL A 464 33.03 41.96 0.14
N TRP A 465 34.25 42.46 0.31
CA TRP A 465 35.15 42.04 1.37
C TRP A 465 35.18 43.05 2.50
N TYR A 466 35.19 42.52 3.72
CA TYR A 466 35.25 43.25 4.97
C TYR A 466 36.49 42.85 5.77
N ASP A 467 37.11 43.80 6.46
CA ASP A 467 38.12 43.52 7.48
C ASP A 467 37.49 43.17 8.84
N GLN A 468 38.34 42.82 9.80
CA GLN A 468 37.99 42.50 11.18
C GLN A 468 37.26 43.62 11.95
N THR A 469 37.21 44.84 11.42
CA THR A 469 36.47 45.98 11.99
C THR A 469 35.13 46.21 11.29
N ASN A 470 34.73 45.30 10.39
CA ASN A 470 33.58 45.42 9.48
C ASN A 470 33.68 46.61 8.52
N ALA A 471 34.88 47.10 8.24
CA ALA A 471 35.08 48.10 7.19
C ALA A 471 35.17 47.40 5.81
N VAL A 472 34.50 47.96 4.80
CA VAL A 472 34.62 47.46 3.42
C VAL A 472 36.03 47.77 2.89
N ILE A 473 36.74 46.73 2.47
CA ILE A 473 38.12 46.82 1.95
C ILE A 473 38.21 46.56 0.44
N SER A 474 37.21 45.90 -0.14
CA SER A 474 37.11 45.67 -1.59
C SER A 474 35.66 45.43 -2.01
N THR A 475 35.28 45.97 -3.16
CA THR A 475 33.99 45.69 -3.82
C THR A 475 34.26 45.40 -5.28
N THR A 476 33.88 44.20 -5.74
CA THR A 476 33.96 43.80 -7.15
C THR A 476 32.54 43.51 -7.67
N PRO A 477 31.85 44.52 -8.24
CA PRO A 477 30.50 44.35 -8.74
C PRO A 477 30.49 43.61 -10.09
N MET A 478 29.45 42.81 -10.30
CA MET A 478 29.16 42.12 -11.57
C MET A 478 30.35 41.37 -12.19
N SER A 479 31.11 40.64 -11.37
CA SER A 479 32.19 39.77 -11.85
C SER A 479 31.62 38.65 -12.74
N PRO A 480 32.09 38.51 -14.00
CA PRO A 480 31.73 37.37 -14.84
C PRO A 480 32.43 36.08 -14.38
N ALA A 481 33.49 36.19 -13.58
CA ALA A 481 34.16 35.06 -12.96
C ALA A 481 33.53 34.77 -11.58
N ASN A 482 33.33 33.50 -11.26
CA ASN A 482 32.86 33.06 -9.95
C ASN A 482 33.94 33.06 -8.86
N THR A 483 35.13 33.62 -9.13
CA THR A 483 36.26 33.65 -8.20
C THR A 483 36.74 35.09 -8.01
N ASN A 484 37.06 35.48 -6.77
CA ASN A 484 37.64 36.78 -6.44
C ASN A 484 38.72 36.63 -5.37
N THR A 485 39.87 37.29 -5.58
CA THR A 485 41.02 37.29 -4.67
C THR A 485 41.37 38.71 -4.26
N ILE A 486 41.48 38.94 -2.96
CA ILE A 486 42.08 40.14 -2.37
C ILE A 486 43.48 39.83 -1.86
N SER A 487 44.38 40.81 -1.96
CA SER A 487 45.80 40.68 -1.65
C SER A 487 46.30 41.86 -0.83
N ASN A 488 47.54 41.76 -0.36
CA ASN A 488 48.18 42.72 0.53
C ASN A 488 47.49 42.86 1.89
N LEU A 489 47.00 41.75 2.43
CA LEU A 489 46.28 41.72 3.69
C LEU A 489 47.24 41.62 4.88
N PRO A 490 47.11 42.46 5.91
CA PRO A 490 47.73 42.23 7.21
C PRO A 490 47.12 41.03 7.93
N VAL A 491 47.73 40.61 9.04
CA VAL A 491 47.13 39.59 9.93
C VAL A 491 45.76 40.05 10.42
N GLY A 492 44.76 39.17 10.32
CA GLY A 492 43.41 39.45 10.74
C GLY A 492 42.39 38.52 10.12
N ASP A 493 41.16 38.63 10.59
CA ASP A 493 40.00 37.92 10.04
C ASP A 493 39.35 38.77 8.94
N TYR A 494 38.94 38.12 7.86
CA TYR A 494 38.28 38.75 6.73
C TYR A 494 37.01 38.01 6.37
N THR A 495 35.96 38.77 6.03
CA THR A 495 34.65 38.22 5.65
C THR A 495 34.34 38.63 4.22
N VAL A 496 33.72 37.73 3.45
CA VAL A 496 33.20 38.02 2.11
C VAL A 496 31.70 37.82 2.08
N VAL A 497 31.01 38.70 1.37
CA VAL A 497 29.59 38.56 0.97
C VAL A 497 29.58 38.53 -0.57
N ILE A 498 28.82 37.59 -1.15
CA ILE A 498 28.75 37.35 -2.61
C ILE A 498 27.32 37.52 -3.11
#